data_AF-A0A6I8VXY8-F1
#
_entry.id   AF-A0A6I8VXY8-F1
#
_cell.length_a   1.000
_cell.length_b   1.000
_cell.length_c   1.000
_cell.angle_alpha   90.00
_cell.angle_beta   90.00
_cell.angle_gamma   90.00
#
_symmetry.space_group_name_H-M   'P 1'
#
loop_
_entity.id
_entity.type
_entity.pdbx_description
1 polymer ?
#
loop_
_entity_poly.entity_id
_entity_poly.type
_entity_poly.pdbx_seq_one_letter_code
_entity_poly.pdbx_strand_id
1 'polypeptide(L)'
;MRVFIVALLATLTLAQALVKEEIQAKEYLENLNKELAKRTNVQTEASWAYASNLNDENEKKKNEISAELAQFKKEVLSDNQKFQWHNYQSDDIKRQFKRLSEMGNAALSEVEYADFLETKSAMESNFAKVNICNYKENAKCDLELEPEIEEIIGKSRDHEELKYYWREFYDKAGTAVRSNFERYVELNTKAAKLNNFTSGAELWLDKYEDDTFEQQLDNIFAEIRPLYEQVHGYVRYRLRKYYGNEVVSENGPIPMHLLGNMWAQQWSEIADIVSPFPEKPLVDVTEEMEKQGYTPLKMFQMGDDFFTSMNLTKLPKDFWDKSIIEKPTDGRDLICHASAWNFYLKNDVRIKQCTRVTQNQLFTVHHEVGHIQYFLQYQHLPFVYRTGGNPGFHEAVGDVLSLSVSTPKHLEKIGLLSNYVRDDEARINQLFLTALEKIVFLPFAFTMDKYRWALFRGEVEKANWNCEFWKLREQYSGIEPPVVRSEKDFDPPAKYHVSADVEYLRYLVAIIIQFQFYKSACIKAGQYDANNAELPLDNCDIYGSAAAGEAFHNMLSMGASKPWPDALEAFNGERIMSGKAIAEYFEPLRVWLEAENIKNSVHIGWTASDKCVAS
;
A
#
# COMPACT_ATOMS: atom_id res chain seq x y z
N MET A 1 -2.57 -35.40 53.51
CA MET A 1 -3.62 -36.04 52.69
C MET A 1 -4.88 -35.17 52.54
N ARG A 2 -5.53 -34.69 53.62
CA ARG A 2 -6.74 -33.83 53.51
C ARG A 2 -6.51 -32.49 52.79
N VAL A 3 -5.39 -31.80 53.06
CA VAL A 3 -5.04 -30.54 52.36
C VAL A 3 -4.79 -30.78 50.87
N PHE A 4 -4.12 -31.89 50.52
CA PHE A 4 -3.91 -32.30 49.13
C PHE A 4 -5.23 -32.61 48.40
N ILE A 5 -6.17 -33.30 49.07
CA ILE A 5 -7.48 -33.63 48.47
C ILE A 5 -8.33 -32.36 48.27
N VAL A 6 -8.32 -31.42 49.23
CA VAL A 6 -9.04 -30.14 49.10
C VAL A 6 -8.43 -29.28 47.99
N ALA A 7 -7.10 -29.22 47.89
CA ALA A 7 -6.42 -28.52 46.79
C ALA A 7 -6.73 -29.16 45.42
N LEU A 8 -6.75 -30.50 45.34
CA LEU A 8 -7.08 -31.23 44.10
C LEU A 8 -8.55 -31.04 43.69
N LEU A 9 -9.48 -31.00 44.64
CA LEU A 9 -10.90 -30.73 44.36
C LEU A 9 -11.15 -29.28 43.95
N ALA A 10 -10.43 -28.33 44.56
CA ALA A 10 -10.48 -26.92 44.16
C ALA A 10 -9.94 -26.72 42.74
N THR A 11 -8.84 -27.38 42.37
CA THR A 11 -8.29 -27.28 41.00
C THR A 11 -9.19 -27.93 39.96
N LEU A 12 -9.82 -29.07 40.28
CA LEU A 12 -10.80 -29.72 39.38
C LEU A 12 -12.07 -28.87 39.17
N THR A 13 -12.57 -28.22 40.21
CA THR A 13 -13.76 -27.35 40.11
C THR A 13 -13.47 -26.07 39.33
N LEU A 14 -12.30 -25.45 39.52
CA LEU A 14 -11.82 -24.33 38.72
C LEU A 14 -11.64 -24.71 37.23
N ALA A 15 -11.05 -25.88 36.96
CA ALA A 15 -10.89 -26.37 35.59
C ALA A 15 -12.24 -26.64 34.91
N GLN A 16 -13.20 -27.24 35.60
CA GLN A 16 -14.56 -27.44 35.06
C GLN A 16 -15.31 -26.13 34.83
N ALA A 17 -15.12 -25.13 35.68
CA ALA A 17 -15.71 -23.80 35.50
C ALA A 17 -15.17 -23.10 34.25
N LEU A 18 -13.86 -23.15 34.03
CA LEU A 18 -13.21 -22.59 32.83
C LEU A 18 -13.68 -23.27 31.54
N VAL A 19 -13.80 -24.61 31.53
CA VAL A 19 -14.32 -25.35 30.36
C VAL A 19 -15.75 -24.95 30.04
N LYS A 20 -16.59 -24.74 31.07
CA LYS A 20 -17.98 -24.29 30.87
C LYS A 20 -18.04 -22.86 30.33
N GLU A 21 -17.20 -21.96 30.86
CA GLU A 21 -17.12 -20.58 30.40
C GLU A 21 -16.62 -20.50 28.96
N GLU A 22 -15.63 -21.30 28.58
CA GLU A 22 -15.09 -21.35 27.21
C GLU A 22 -16.15 -21.78 26.17
N ILE A 23 -17.07 -22.69 26.52
CA ILE A 23 -18.22 -23.04 25.67
C ILE A 23 -19.16 -21.84 25.49
N GLN A 24 -19.47 -21.13 26.58
CA GLN A 24 -20.30 -19.92 26.51
C GLN A 24 -19.63 -18.79 25.73
N ALA A 25 -18.31 -18.64 25.89
CA ALA A 25 -17.50 -17.67 25.18
C ALA A 25 -17.51 -17.94 23.68
N LYS A 26 -17.47 -19.21 23.26
CA LYS A 26 -17.62 -19.60 21.86
C LYS A 26 -18.98 -19.16 21.28
N GLU A 27 -20.08 -19.45 21.97
CA GLU A 27 -21.43 -19.04 21.52
C GLU A 27 -21.57 -17.52 21.46
N TYR A 28 -20.99 -16.79 22.44
CA TYR A 28 -20.93 -15.34 22.44
C TYR A 28 -20.17 -14.81 21.21
N LEU A 29 -18.98 -15.34 20.92
CA LEU A 29 -18.18 -14.95 19.76
C LEU A 29 -18.90 -15.23 18.44
N GLU A 30 -19.57 -16.37 18.29
CA GLU A 30 -20.32 -16.70 17.07
C GLU A 30 -21.45 -15.69 16.78
N ASN A 31 -22.16 -15.25 17.82
CA ASN A 31 -23.20 -14.24 17.69
C ASN A 31 -22.62 -12.85 17.47
N LEU A 32 -21.58 -12.49 18.22
CA LEU A 32 -20.91 -11.19 18.11
C LEU A 32 -20.30 -10.99 16.72
N ASN A 33 -19.64 -12.01 16.15
CA ASN A 33 -19.08 -11.93 14.80
C ASN A 33 -20.16 -11.66 13.74
N LYS A 34 -21.36 -12.24 13.87
CA LYS A 34 -22.48 -11.97 12.96
C LYS A 34 -22.99 -10.54 13.10
N GLU A 35 -23.13 -10.06 14.33
CA GLU A 35 -23.60 -8.70 14.60
C GLU A 35 -22.58 -7.65 14.14
N LEU A 36 -21.28 -7.87 14.37
CA LEU A 36 -20.22 -7.00 13.88
C LEU A 36 -20.17 -6.96 12.36
N ALA A 37 -20.32 -8.09 11.67
CA ALA A 37 -20.40 -8.12 10.21
C ALA A 37 -21.58 -7.27 9.70
N LYS A 38 -22.76 -7.39 10.34
CA LYS A 38 -23.96 -6.62 9.99
C LYS A 38 -23.77 -5.12 10.23
N ARG A 39 -23.24 -4.71 11.38
CA ARG A 39 -23.02 -3.29 11.70
C ARG A 39 -21.93 -2.68 10.84
N THR A 40 -20.85 -3.42 10.62
CA THR A 40 -19.76 -2.96 9.75
C THR A 40 -20.23 -2.84 8.31
N ASN A 41 -21.08 -3.73 7.81
CA ASN A 41 -21.72 -3.57 6.50
C ASN A 41 -22.44 -2.20 6.36
N VAL A 42 -23.24 -1.80 7.35
CA VAL A 42 -23.94 -0.50 7.33
C VAL A 42 -22.94 0.67 7.29
N GLN A 43 -21.86 0.57 8.07
CA GLN A 43 -20.77 1.55 8.08
C GLN A 43 -20.02 1.60 6.75
N THR A 44 -19.73 0.45 6.15
CA THR A 44 -19.10 0.34 4.82
C THR A 44 -19.98 0.93 3.73
N GLU A 45 -21.29 0.69 3.73
CA GLU A 45 -22.22 1.30 2.76
C GLU A 45 -22.26 2.83 2.86
N ALA A 46 -22.26 3.38 4.08
CA ALA A 46 -22.19 4.83 4.29
C ALA A 46 -20.86 5.42 3.81
N SER A 47 -19.76 4.70 4.05
CA SER A 47 -18.42 5.10 3.64
C SER A 47 -18.24 5.04 2.12
N TRP A 48 -18.79 3.99 1.48
CA TRP A 48 -18.87 3.85 0.03
C TRP A 48 -19.69 4.98 -0.60
N ALA A 49 -20.85 5.33 -0.02
CA ALA A 49 -21.70 6.41 -0.51
C ALA A 49 -20.97 7.76 -0.49
N TYR A 50 -20.21 8.05 0.58
CA TYR A 50 -19.36 9.24 0.64
C TYR A 50 -18.22 9.19 -0.39
N ALA A 51 -17.46 8.09 -0.43
CA ALA A 51 -16.30 7.99 -1.32
C ALA A 51 -16.66 8.00 -2.82
N SER A 52 -17.90 7.63 -3.17
CA SER A 52 -18.45 7.66 -4.54
C SER A 52 -19.26 8.92 -4.88
N ASN A 53 -19.54 9.77 -3.88
CA ASN A 53 -20.28 11.02 -4.03
C ASN A 53 -20.00 11.90 -2.79
N LEU A 54 -18.98 12.74 -2.90
CA LEU A 54 -18.52 13.61 -1.82
C LEU A 54 -19.49 14.80 -1.64
N ASN A 55 -20.19 14.81 -0.51
CA ASN A 55 -21.04 15.93 -0.09
C ASN A 55 -21.26 15.88 1.43
N ASP A 56 -21.69 17.01 2.00
CA ASP A 56 -21.86 17.19 3.44
C ASP A 56 -22.87 16.20 4.06
N GLU A 57 -23.92 15.82 3.33
CA GLU A 57 -24.92 14.86 3.80
C GLU A 57 -24.33 13.45 3.96
N ASN A 58 -23.61 12.98 2.94
CA ASN A 58 -22.93 11.69 2.96
C ASN A 58 -21.81 11.67 4.00
N GLU A 59 -21.07 12.77 4.16
CA GLU A 59 -20.03 12.91 5.17
C GLU A 59 -20.62 12.77 6.58
N LYS A 60 -21.66 13.55 6.87
CA LYS A 60 -22.37 13.51 8.15
C LYS A 60 -22.87 12.10 8.45
N LYS A 61 -23.55 11.46 7.48
CA LYS A 61 -24.07 10.11 7.63
C LYS A 61 -22.97 9.07 7.88
N LYS A 62 -21.86 9.15 7.15
CA LYS A 62 -20.67 8.30 7.36
C LYS A 62 -20.13 8.45 8.78
N ASN A 63 -20.01 9.68 9.27
CA ASN A 63 -19.44 9.98 10.58
C ASN A 63 -20.38 9.53 11.71
N GLU A 64 -21.69 9.78 11.60
CA GLU A 64 -22.71 9.33 12.56
C GLU A 64 -22.71 7.79 12.72
N ILE A 65 -22.75 7.05 11.61
CA ILE A 65 -22.74 5.59 11.64
C ILE A 65 -21.41 5.04 12.18
N SER A 66 -20.29 5.71 11.87
CA SER A 66 -18.99 5.33 12.42
C SER A 66 -18.93 5.53 13.94
N ALA A 67 -19.53 6.60 14.46
CA ALA A 67 -19.65 6.84 15.90
C ALA A 67 -20.53 5.78 16.59
N GLU A 68 -21.66 5.38 15.98
CA GLU A 68 -22.51 4.31 16.50
C GLU A 68 -21.76 2.97 16.60
N LEU A 69 -21.00 2.62 15.57
CA LEU A 69 -20.18 1.40 15.58
C LEU A 69 -19.07 1.48 16.63
N ALA A 70 -18.43 2.64 16.80
CA ALA A 70 -17.42 2.85 17.84
C ALA A 70 -18.02 2.68 19.25
N GLN A 71 -19.25 3.16 19.47
CA GLN A 71 -19.96 2.96 20.73
C GLN A 71 -20.26 1.47 20.98
N PHE A 72 -20.72 0.74 19.96
CA PHE A 72 -20.93 -0.70 20.07
C PHE A 72 -19.63 -1.45 20.39
N LYS A 73 -18.49 -1.06 19.80
CA LYS A 73 -17.18 -1.65 20.14
C LYS A 73 -16.81 -1.44 21.61
N LYS A 74 -17.18 -0.31 22.22
CA LYS A 74 -16.97 -0.07 23.66
C LYS A 74 -17.79 -1.03 24.53
N GLU A 75 -19.02 -1.32 24.12
CA GLU A 75 -19.87 -2.32 24.78
C GLU A 75 -19.25 -3.71 24.68
N VAL A 76 -18.79 -4.09 23.47
CA VAL A 76 -18.08 -5.35 23.22
C VAL A 76 -16.84 -5.49 24.10
N LEU A 77 -16.03 -4.43 24.25
CA LEU A 77 -14.88 -4.45 25.14
C LEU A 77 -15.29 -4.70 26.60
N SER A 78 -16.35 -4.02 27.07
CA SER A 78 -16.87 -4.22 28.43
C SER A 78 -17.40 -5.64 28.64
N ASP A 79 -18.03 -6.22 27.63
CA ASP A 79 -18.49 -7.61 27.65
C ASP A 79 -17.33 -8.60 27.64
N ASN A 80 -16.29 -8.35 26.83
CA ASN A 80 -15.09 -9.19 26.77
C ASN A 80 -14.36 -9.27 28.12
N GLN A 81 -14.38 -8.20 28.93
CA GLN A 81 -13.79 -8.19 30.27
C GLN A 81 -14.49 -9.14 31.27
N LYS A 82 -15.71 -9.61 30.96
CA LYS A 82 -16.45 -10.57 31.80
C LYS A 82 -15.94 -12.00 31.62
N PHE A 83 -15.20 -12.27 30.55
CA PHE A 83 -14.66 -13.59 30.21
C PHE A 83 -13.20 -13.70 30.66
N GLN A 84 -12.82 -14.83 31.28
CA GLN A 84 -11.42 -15.11 31.64
C GLN A 84 -10.62 -15.65 30.45
N TRP A 85 -10.74 -14.97 29.30
CA TRP A 85 -10.34 -15.55 28.01
C TRP A 85 -8.86 -15.86 27.88
N HIS A 86 -7.98 -15.15 28.60
CA HIS A 86 -6.56 -15.43 28.67
C HIS A 86 -6.24 -16.85 29.20
N ASN A 87 -7.15 -17.45 29.98
CA ASN A 87 -6.99 -18.78 30.59
C ASN A 87 -7.63 -19.91 29.75
N TYR A 88 -8.21 -19.60 28.59
CA TYR A 88 -8.85 -20.60 27.73
C TYR A 88 -7.83 -21.50 27.04
N GLN A 89 -8.26 -22.73 26.77
CA GLN A 89 -7.42 -23.73 26.11
C GLN A 89 -7.34 -23.45 24.61
N SER A 90 -8.42 -23.01 23.98
CA SER A 90 -8.46 -22.70 22.56
C SER A 90 -7.69 -21.42 22.22
N ASP A 91 -6.59 -21.56 21.48
CA ASP A 91 -5.85 -20.44 20.92
C ASP A 91 -6.68 -19.61 19.95
N ASP A 92 -7.62 -20.24 19.24
CA ASP A 92 -8.56 -19.54 18.36
C ASP A 92 -9.45 -18.58 19.15
N ILE A 93 -10.08 -19.06 20.23
CA ILE A 93 -10.95 -18.22 21.06
C ILE A 93 -10.14 -17.07 21.68
N LYS A 94 -8.95 -17.36 22.22
CA LYS A 94 -8.03 -16.32 22.75
C LYS A 94 -7.71 -15.26 21.71
N ARG A 95 -7.39 -15.66 20.47
CA ARG A 95 -7.06 -14.74 19.39
C ARG A 95 -8.26 -13.87 19.00
N GLN A 96 -9.47 -14.44 18.92
CA GLN A 96 -10.68 -13.66 18.67
C GLN A 96 -10.91 -12.61 19.76
N PHE A 97 -10.82 -12.97 21.05
CA PHE A 97 -10.96 -12.01 22.15
C PHE A 97 -9.89 -10.94 22.16
N LYS A 98 -8.61 -11.30 21.91
CA LYS A 98 -7.52 -10.32 21.80
C LYS A 98 -7.88 -9.25 20.77
N ARG A 99 -8.20 -9.68 19.55
CA ARG A 99 -8.48 -8.78 18.42
C ARG A 99 -9.77 -7.98 18.58
N LEU A 100 -10.79 -8.54 19.25
CA LEU A 100 -12.01 -7.80 19.59
C LEU A 100 -11.83 -6.83 20.76
N SER A 101 -10.72 -6.92 21.49
CA SER A 101 -10.36 -5.98 22.56
C SER A 101 -9.50 -4.81 22.06
N GLU A 102 -9.03 -4.87 20.81
CA GLU A 102 -8.32 -3.78 20.14
C GLU A 102 -9.32 -2.71 19.68
N MET A 103 -9.35 -1.57 20.38
CA MET A 103 -10.30 -0.48 20.08
C MET A 103 -9.77 0.48 19.01
N GLY A 104 -8.45 0.62 18.91
CA GLY A 104 -7.82 1.65 18.08
C GLY A 104 -8.39 3.03 18.43
N ASN A 105 -8.76 3.80 17.40
CA ASN A 105 -9.31 5.15 17.58
C ASN A 105 -10.67 5.16 18.33
N ALA A 106 -11.42 4.06 18.33
CA ALA A 106 -12.69 3.97 19.05
C ALA A 106 -12.52 3.99 20.59
N ALA A 107 -11.29 3.93 21.10
CA ALA A 107 -11.00 4.09 22.52
C ALA A 107 -11.23 5.53 23.02
N LEU A 108 -11.20 6.52 22.12
CA LEU A 108 -11.43 7.93 22.44
C LEU A 108 -12.82 8.16 23.06
N SER A 109 -12.97 9.24 23.83
CA SER A 109 -14.30 9.69 24.28
C SER A 109 -15.17 10.03 23.07
N GLU A 110 -16.50 10.05 23.23
CA GLU A 110 -17.42 10.32 22.12
C GLU A 110 -17.13 11.65 21.41
N VAL A 111 -16.89 12.71 22.19
CA VAL A 111 -16.53 14.04 21.68
C VAL A 111 -15.20 14.02 20.94
N GLU A 112 -14.19 13.33 21.49
CA GLU A 112 -12.86 13.25 20.87
C GLU A 112 -12.83 12.35 19.64
N TYR A 113 -13.67 11.32 19.59
CA TYR A 113 -13.81 10.47 18.42
C TYR A 113 -14.52 11.21 17.28
N ALA A 114 -15.54 12.02 17.58
CA ALA A 114 -16.16 12.89 16.60
C ALA A 114 -15.16 13.92 16.04
N ASP A 115 -14.39 14.57 16.91
CA ASP A 115 -13.31 15.51 16.53
C ASP A 115 -12.24 14.81 15.67
N PHE A 116 -11.87 13.57 16.01
CA PHE A 116 -10.96 12.77 15.20
C PHE A 116 -11.50 12.53 13.78
N LEU A 117 -12.78 12.13 13.65
CA LEU A 117 -13.42 11.87 12.36
C LEU A 117 -13.56 13.14 11.51
N GLU A 118 -13.91 14.26 12.12
CA GLU A 118 -14.00 15.57 11.47
C GLU A 118 -12.62 16.05 11.01
N THR A 119 -11.62 15.98 11.88
CA THR A 119 -10.23 16.32 11.57
C THR A 119 -9.70 15.51 10.39
N LYS A 120 -9.93 14.19 10.40
CA LYS A 120 -9.54 13.28 9.30
C LYS A 120 -10.28 13.62 8.00
N SER A 121 -11.60 13.79 8.06
CA SER A 121 -12.41 14.07 6.86
C SER A 121 -12.07 15.44 6.26
N ALA A 122 -11.69 16.43 7.07
CA ALA A 122 -11.21 17.72 6.61
C ALA A 122 -9.89 17.61 5.82
N MET A 123 -8.93 16.81 6.29
CA MET A 123 -7.69 16.56 5.55
C MET A 123 -7.93 15.82 4.23
N GLU A 124 -8.74 14.74 4.26
CA GLU A 124 -9.13 14.00 3.06
C GLU A 124 -9.87 14.88 2.03
N SER A 125 -10.84 15.68 2.50
CA SER A 125 -11.60 16.57 1.63
C SER A 125 -10.76 17.71 1.07
N ASN A 126 -9.80 18.24 1.83
CA ASN A 126 -8.87 19.25 1.32
C ASN A 126 -8.05 18.66 0.15
N PHE A 127 -7.45 17.48 0.37
CA PHE A 127 -6.66 16.79 -0.66
C PHE A 127 -7.46 16.55 -1.94
N ALA A 128 -8.69 16.04 -1.81
CA ALA A 128 -9.54 15.70 -2.96
C ALA A 128 -10.02 16.92 -3.76
N LYS A 129 -10.08 18.11 -3.15
CA LYS A 129 -10.62 19.35 -3.77
C LYS A 129 -9.54 20.33 -4.23
N VAL A 130 -8.26 19.94 -4.18
CA VAL A 130 -7.16 20.80 -4.62
C VAL A 130 -7.29 21.11 -6.11
N ASN A 131 -7.37 22.40 -6.42
CA ASN A 131 -7.39 22.93 -7.78
C ASN A 131 -6.18 23.86 -8.00
N ILE A 132 -5.50 23.69 -9.13
CA ILE A 132 -4.29 24.46 -9.49
C ILE A 132 -4.55 25.28 -10.76
N CYS A 133 -3.96 26.47 -10.81
CA CYS A 133 -4.03 27.31 -12.00
C CYS A 133 -3.05 26.82 -13.06
N ASN A 134 -3.41 26.95 -14.33
CA ASN A 134 -2.54 26.54 -15.42
C ASN A 134 -1.28 27.42 -15.47
N TYR A 135 -0.11 26.80 -15.60
CA TYR A 135 1.20 27.47 -15.64
C TYR A 135 1.30 28.56 -16.71
N LYS A 136 0.67 28.36 -17.88
CA LYS A 136 0.69 29.28 -19.02
C LYS A 136 -0.52 30.22 -19.04
N GLU A 137 -1.61 29.83 -18.39
CA GLU A 137 -2.90 30.54 -18.37
C GLU A 137 -3.43 30.69 -16.94
N ASN A 138 -2.89 31.63 -16.17
CA ASN A 138 -3.24 31.83 -14.75
C ASN A 138 -4.74 32.08 -14.46
N ALA A 139 -5.56 32.38 -15.46
CA ALA A 139 -7.00 32.55 -15.30
C ALA A 139 -7.77 31.21 -15.27
N LYS A 140 -7.16 30.12 -15.74
CA LYS A 140 -7.73 28.78 -15.74
C LYS A 140 -7.27 28.02 -14.49
N CYS A 141 -8.16 27.86 -13.50
CA CYS A 141 -7.85 27.28 -12.18
C CYS A 141 -8.75 26.09 -11.82
N ASP A 142 -8.83 25.15 -12.75
CA ASP A 142 -9.68 23.96 -12.72
C ASP A 142 -8.88 22.65 -12.90
N LEU A 143 -7.56 22.69 -12.72
CA LEU A 143 -6.71 21.49 -12.83
C LEU A 143 -6.71 20.73 -11.50
N GLU A 144 -7.23 19.50 -11.52
CA GLU A 144 -7.22 18.57 -10.40
C GLU A 144 -5.94 17.72 -10.42
N LEU A 145 -5.64 17.06 -9.29
CA LEU A 145 -4.53 16.11 -9.25
C LEU A 145 -4.70 15.00 -10.30
N GLU A 146 -5.88 14.36 -10.28
CA GLU A 146 -6.25 13.27 -11.18
C GLU A 146 -7.38 13.70 -12.14
N PRO A 147 -7.13 13.81 -13.46
CA PRO A 147 -5.93 13.38 -14.19
C PRO A 147 -4.89 14.49 -14.47
N GLU A 148 -5.26 15.77 -14.42
CA GLU A 148 -4.54 16.81 -15.19
C GLU A 148 -3.10 17.01 -14.69
N ILE A 149 -2.91 17.16 -13.38
CA ILE A 149 -1.59 17.42 -12.82
C ILE A 149 -0.70 16.16 -12.88
N GLU A 150 -1.24 14.97 -12.64
CA GLU A 150 -0.48 13.73 -12.80
C GLU A 150 0.00 13.53 -14.24
N GLU A 151 -0.85 13.81 -15.23
CA GLU A 151 -0.47 13.76 -16.64
C GLU A 151 0.65 14.76 -16.97
N ILE A 152 0.55 15.99 -16.45
CA ILE A 152 1.59 17.00 -16.66
C ILE A 152 2.91 16.58 -15.99
N ILE A 153 2.87 16.13 -14.73
CA ILE A 153 4.07 15.72 -14.00
C ILE A 153 4.73 14.49 -14.66
N GLY A 154 3.93 13.55 -15.18
CA GLY A 154 4.44 12.36 -15.88
C GLY A 154 5.04 12.66 -17.26
N LYS A 155 4.43 13.59 -18.03
CA LYS A 155 4.79 13.81 -19.44
C LYS A 155 5.63 15.06 -19.71
N SER A 156 5.50 16.12 -18.92
CA SER A 156 6.28 17.34 -19.15
C SER A 156 7.77 17.07 -18.91
N ARG A 157 8.59 17.77 -19.68
CA ARG A 157 10.06 17.80 -19.56
C ARG A 157 10.57 19.24 -19.42
N ASP A 158 9.68 20.16 -19.05
CA ASP A 158 10.02 21.54 -18.69
C ASP A 158 10.17 21.64 -17.17
N HIS A 159 11.40 21.79 -16.69
CA HIS A 159 11.67 21.79 -15.25
C HIS A 159 11.04 22.97 -14.51
N GLU A 160 10.77 24.11 -15.16
CA GLU A 160 10.11 25.24 -14.51
C GLU A 160 8.59 25.02 -14.42
N GLU A 161 7.98 24.40 -15.43
CA GLU A 161 6.58 23.97 -15.38
C GLU A 161 6.35 22.92 -14.28
N LEU A 162 7.22 21.89 -14.23
CA LEU A 162 7.16 20.85 -13.20
C LEU A 162 7.32 21.43 -11.79
N LYS A 163 8.24 22.40 -11.63
CA LYS A 163 8.49 23.09 -10.35
C LYS A 163 7.28 23.89 -9.90
N TYR A 164 6.62 24.58 -10.83
CA TYR A 164 5.40 25.34 -10.55
C TYR A 164 4.30 24.44 -9.99
N TYR A 165 3.94 23.37 -10.70
CA TYR A 165 2.86 22.48 -10.28
C TYR A 165 3.18 21.75 -8.98
N TRP A 166 4.44 21.33 -8.78
CA TRP A 166 4.89 20.76 -7.52
C TRP A 166 4.64 21.73 -6.35
N ARG A 167 5.09 22.99 -6.47
CA ARG A 167 4.95 23.97 -5.39
C ARG A 167 3.48 24.26 -5.09
N GLU A 168 2.69 24.55 -6.12
CA GLU A 168 1.26 24.87 -5.95
C GLU A 168 0.49 23.72 -5.29
N PHE A 169 0.80 22.48 -5.65
CA PHE A 169 0.15 21.31 -5.06
C PHE A 169 0.54 21.14 -3.59
N TYR A 170 1.84 21.20 -3.27
CA TYR A 170 2.32 21.04 -1.90
C TYR A 170 1.84 22.15 -0.95
N ASP A 171 1.73 23.38 -1.45
CA ASP A 171 1.20 24.51 -0.66
C ASP A 171 -0.30 24.32 -0.34
N LYS A 172 -1.09 23.81 -1.30
CA LYS A 172 -2.55 23.65 -1.16
C LYS A 172 -2.99 22.35 -0.48
N ALA A 173 -2.27 21.25 -0.70
CA ALA A 173 -2.60 19.93 -0.15
C ALA A 173 -1.85 19.64 1.16
N GLY A 174 -0.65 20.19 1.33
CA GLY A 174 0.17 20.00 2.53
C GLY A 174 -0.03 21.13 3.53
N THR A 175 0.47 22.32 3.19
CA THR A 175 0.59 23.44 4.13
C THR A 175 -0.77 23.88 4.67
N ALA A 176 -1.81 23.84 3.84
CA ALA A 176 -3.17 24.23 4.21
C ALA A 176 -3.77 23.41 5.39
N VAL A 177 -3.30 22.19 5.64
CA VAL A 177 -3.87 21.29 6.65
C VAL A 177 -2.97 21.06 7.87
N ARG A 178 -1.93 21.89 8.07
CA ARG A 178 -1.01 21.75 9.21
C ARG A 178 -1.74 21.68 10.56
N SER A 179 -2.69 22.58 10.81
CA SER A 179 -3.43 22.61 12.07
C SER A 179 -4.31 21.37 12.28
N ASN A 180 -4.96 20.87 11.23
CA ASN A 180 -5.71 19.60 11.29
C ASN A 180 -4.77 18.43 11.60
N PHE A 181 -3.61 18.38 10.95
CA PHE A 181 -2.65 17.31 11.18
C PHE A 181 -2.07 17.33 12.61
N GLU A 182 -1.78 18.50 13.16
CA GLU A 182 -1.39 18.65 14.57
C GLU A 182 -2.46 18.08 15.51
N ARG A 183 -3.74 18.41 15.26
CA ARG A 183 -4.86 17.89 16.06
C ARG A 183 -5.00 16.37 15.91
N TYR A 184 -4.82 15.85 14.69
CA TYR A 184 -4.83 14.42 14.41
C TYR A 184 -3.74 13.68 15.20
N VAL A 185 -2.49 14.17 15.22
CA VAL A 185 -1.39 13.55 15.97
C VAL A 185 -1.70 13.50 17.47
N GLU A 186 -2.28 14.57 18.03
CA GLU A 186 -2.69 14.62 19.44
C GLU A 186 -3.74 13.55 19.78
N LEU A 187 -4.79 13.45 18.95
CA LEU A 187 -5.88 12.49 19.14
C LEU A 187 -5.42 11.05 18.91
N ASN A 188 -4.57 10.81 17.89
CA ASN A 188 -3.98 9.51 17.60
C ASN A 188 -3.12 9.02 18.77
N THR A 189 -2.21 9.86 19.29
CA THR A 189 -1.38 9.53 20.45
C THR A 189 -2.21 9.30 21.70
N LYS A 190 -3.30 10.05 21.91
CA LYS A 190 -4.23 9.80 23.02
C LYS A 190 -4.94 8.45 22.86
N ALA A 191 -5.42 8.13 21.66
CA ALA A 191 -6.05 6.84 21.38
C ALA A 191 -5.10 5.67 21.65
N ALA A 192 -3.84 5.76 21.21
CA ALA A 192 -2.84 4.74 21.47
C ALA A 192 -2.62 4.48 22.97
N LYS A 193 -2.50 5.54 23.77
CA LYS A 193 -2.37 5.43 25.23
C LYS A 193 -3.58 4.78 25.89
N LEU A 194 -4.80 5.07 25.41
CA LEU A 194 -6.03 4.41 25.89
C LEU A 194 -6.09 2.93 25.51
N ASN A 195 -5.35 2.50 24.49
CA ASN A 195 -5.17 1.09 24.11
C ASN A 195 -3.94 0.44 24.79
N ASN A 196 -3.31 1.11 25.77
CA ASN A 196 -2.07 0.66 26.44
C ASN A 196 -0.84 0.56 25.54
N PHE A 197 -0.79 1.29 24.43
CA PHE A 197 0.41 1.46 23.61
C PHE A 197 1.14 2.77 23.96
N THR A 198 2.45 2.80 23.72
CA THR A 198 3.29 3.99 23.97
C THR A 198 2.89 5.15 23.06
N SER A 199 2.68 4.86 21.77
CA SER A 199 2.26 5.83 20.75
C SER A 199 1.47 5.18 19.62
N GLY A 200 1.01 6.00 18.66
CA GLY A 200 0.39 5.52 17.42
C GLY A 200 1.28 4.61 16.60
N ALA A 201 2.61 4.71 16.74
CA ALA A 201 3.56 3.84 16.04
C ALA A 201 3.41 2.39 16.50
N GLU A 202 3.40 2.15 17.81
CA GLU A 202 3.26 0.79 18.37
C GLU A 202 1.87 0.21 18.07
N LEU A 203 0.83 1.05 18.05
CA LEU A 203 -0.52 0.63 17.63
C LEU A 203 -0.54 0.15 16.17
N TRP A 204 0.26 0.74 15.29
CA TRP A 204 0.38 0.28 13.90
C TRP A 204 1.26 -0.95 13.77
N LEU A 205 2.38 -0.99 14.49
CA LEU A 205 3.33 -2.12 14.47
C LEU A 205 2.74 -3.41 15.06
N ASP A 206 1.81 -3.33 16.01
CA ASP A 206 1.12 -4.50 16.59
C ASP A 206 0.41 -5.37 15.53
N LYS A 207 -0.01 -4.78 14.41
CA LYS A 207 -0.61 -5.51 13.27
C LYS A 207 0.34 -6.49 12.58
N TYR A 208 1.65 -6.38 12.84
CA TYR A 208 2.67 -7.26 12.31
C TYR A 208 3.06 -8.36 13.32
N GLU A 209 2.48 -8.37 14.52
CA GLU A 209 2.63 -9.45 15.53
C GLU A 209 4.09 -9.88 15.79
N ASP A 210 5.03 -8.93 15.72
CA ASP A 210 6.47 -9.17 15.88
C ASP A 210 7.16 -7.94 16.51
N ASP A 211 7.65 -8.10 17.74
CA ASP A 211 8.31 -7.02 18.49
C ASP A 211 9.64 -6.57 17.86
N THR A 212 10.19 -7.33 16.91
CA THR A 212 11.45 -7.03 16.20
C THR A 212 11.21 -6.49 14.79
N PHE A 213 9.96 -6.22 14.41
CA PHE A 213 9.59 -5.89 13.04
C PHE A 213 10.33 -4.67 12.49
N GLU A 214 10.43 -3.58 13.26
CA GLU A 214 11.16 -2.36 12.86
C GLU A 214 12.63 -2.66 12.52
N GLN A 215 13.31 -3.48 13.32
CA GLN A 215 14.68 -3.89 13.07
C GLN A 215 14.81 -4.79 11.82
N GLN A 216 13.83 -5.66 11.55
CA GLN A 216 13.82 -6.47 10.34
C GLN A 216 13.73 -5.59 9.08
N LEU A 217 12.91 -4.53 9.12
CA LEU A 217 12.80 -3.57 8.02
C LEU A 217 14.09 -2.79 7.80
N ASP A 218 14.74 -2.32 8.88
CA ASP A 218 16.04 -1.66 8.78
C ASP A 218 17.09 -2.59 8.14
N ASN A 219 17.09 -3.88 8.50
CA ASN A 219 18.00 -4.88 7.92
C ASN A 219 17.73 -5.10 6.42
N ILE A 220 16.46 -5.31 6.04
CA ILE A 220 16.08 -5.51 4.64
C ILE A 220 16.39 -4.26 3.81
N PHE A 221 16.15 -3.07 4.37
CA PHE A 221 16.52 -1.82 3.72
C PHE A 221 18.04 -1.73 3.48
N ALA A 222 18.85 -2.10 4.48
CA ALA A 222 20.30 -2.12 4.35
C ALA A 222 20.79 -3.11 3.27
N GLU A 223 20.11 -4.25 3.10
CA GLU A 223 20.40 -5.22 2.03
C GLU A 223 20.09 -4.67 0.62
N ILE A 224 19.02 -3.87 0.48
CA ILE A 224 18.57 -3.34 -0.82
C ILE A 224 19.28 -2.04 -1.20
N ARG A 225 19.75 -1.28 -0.20
CA ARG A 225 20.40 0.02 -0.38
C ARG A 225 21.51 0.04 -1.45
N PRO A 226 22.42 -0.94 -1.55
CA PRO A 226 23.45 -0.94 -2.59
C PRO A 226 22.88 -0.90 -4.01
N LEU A 227 21.82 -1.67 -4.31
CA LEU A 227 21.16 -1.63 -5.61
C LEU A 227 20.46 -0.29 -5.83
N TYR A 228 19.77 0.22 -4.80
CA TYR A 228 19.11 1.53 -4.88
C TYR A 228 20.09 2.65 -5.23
N GLU A 229 21.25 2.70 -4.58
CA GLU A 229 22.27 3.73 -4.84
C GLU A 229 22.84 3.65 -6.27
N GLN A 230 22.92 2.45 -6.86
CA GLN A 230 23.30 2.28 -8.27
C GLN A 230 22.23 2.83 -9.22
N VAL A 231 20.94 2.54 -8.95
CA VAL A 231 19.81 3.07 -9.73
C VAL A 231 19.77 4.60 -9.61
N HIS A 232 19.86 5.13 -8.38
CA HIS A 232 19.87 6.56 -8.09
C HIS A 232 21.00 7.29 -8.83
N GLY A 233 22.23 6.81 -8.70
CA GLY A 233 23.40 7.40 -9.38
C GLY A 233 23.22 7.42 -10.90
N TYR A 234 22.76 6.31 -11.47
CA TYR A 234 22.51 6.18 -12.91
C TYR A 234 21.42 7.15 -13.38
N VAL A 235 20.28 7.21 -12.69
CA VAL A 235 19.17 8.12 -13.02
C VAL A 235 19.62 9.57 -12.92
N ARG A 236 20.32 9.96 -11.85
CA ARG A 236 20.89 11.31 -11.71
C ARG A 236 21.82 11.66 -12.85
N TYR A 237 22.70 10.74 -13.25
CA TYR A 237 23.60 10.93 -14.39
C TYR A 237 22.84 11.16 -15.70
N ARG A 238 21.79 10.38 -15.97
CA ARG A 238 20.95 10.51 -17.16
C ARG A 238 20.15 11.81 -17.16
N LEU A 239 19.54 12.17 -16.04
CA LEU A 239 18.82 13.44 -15.88
C LEU A 239 19.76 14.64 -16.07
N ARG A 240 21.00 14.57 -15.55
CA ARG A 240 22.01 15.61 -15.76
C ARG A 240 22.41 15.76 -17.22
N LYS A 241 22.50 14.66 -17.97
CA LYS A 241 22.72 14.72 -19.43
C LYS A 241 21.56 15.38 -20.17
N TYR A 242 20.33 15.21 -19.70
CA TYR A 242 19.13 15.75 -20.33
C TYR A 242 18.89 17.22 -19.98
N TYR A 243 18.87 17.56 -18.68
CA TYR A 243 18.53 18.88 -18.15
C TYR A 243 19.73 19.82 -17.94
N GLY A 244 20.96 19.28 -17.91
CA GLY A 244 22.19 20.04 -17.66
C GLY A 244 22.55 20.17 -16.19
N ASN A 245 23.81 20.56 -15.95
CA ASN A 245 24.42 20.61 -14.61
C ASN A 245 23.83 21.69 -13.68
N GLU A 246 23.25 22.76 -14.24
CA GLU A 246 22.63 23.83 -13.47
C GLU A 246 21.30 23.39 -12.83
N VAL A 247 20.66 22.37 -13.42
CA VAL A 247 19.38 21.82 -12.94
C VAL A 247 19.63 20.59 -12.06
N VAL A 248 20.56 19.71 -12.45
CA VAL A 248 20.85 18.46 -11.73
C VAL A 248 22.33 18.41 -11.36
N SER A 249 22.61 18.49 -10.05
CA SER A 249 23.96 18.35 -9.50
C SER A 249 24.54 16.96 -9.80
N GLU A 250 25.86 16.88 -9.91
CA GLU A 250 26.55 15.60 -10.05
C GLU A 250 26.58 14.78 -8.76
N ASN A 251 26.67 15.44 -7.61
CA ASN A 251 26.86 14.81 -6.31
C ASN A 251 25.75 15.14 -5.30
N GLY A 252 24.80 16.02 -5.64
CA GLY A 252 23.66 16.35 -4.78
C GLY A 252 22.49 15.37 -4.90
N PRO A 253 21.47 15.53 -4.05
CA PRO A 253 20.18 14.87 -4.21
C PRO A 253 19.51 15.22 -5.56
N ILE A 254 18.61 14.37 -6.05
CA ILE A 254 17.87 14.63 -7.29
C ILE A 254 16.69 15.58 -6.98
N PRO A 255 16.52 16.70 -7.72
CA PRO A 255 15.33 17.53 -7.60
C PRO A 255 14.06 16.75 -7.95
N MET A 256 13.21 16.49 -6.96
CA MET A 256 12.20 15.43 -7.04
C MET A 256 11.13 15.64 -8.12
N HIS A 257 10.85 16.89 -8.49
CA HIS A 257 9.91 17.24 -9.57
C HIS A 257 10.29 16.69 -10.95
N LEU A 258 11.55 16.25 -11.16
CA LEU A 258 12.03 15.71 -12.43
C LEU A 258 11.82 14.21 -12.57
N LEU A 259 11.21 13.55 -11.58
CA LEU A 259 11.13 12.10 -11.49
C LEU A 259 9.79 11.53 -11.97
N GLY A 260 9.00 12.32 -12.72
CA GLY A 260 7.77 11.85 -13.35
C GLY A 260 6.63 11.53 -12.38
N ASN A 261 6.78 11.88 -11.10
CA ASN A 261 5.77 11.64 -10.08
C ASN A 261 5.79 12.76 -9.04
N MET A 262 4.60 13.21 -8.61
CA MET A 262 4.44 14.34 -7.68
C MET A 262 5.23 14.15 -6.38
N TRP A 263 5.40 12.90 -5.94
CA TRP A 263 6.10 12.54 -4.70
C TRP A 263 7.44 11.87 -4.94
N ALA A 264 7.86 11.69 -6.19
CA ALA A 264 9.01 10.87 -6.57
C ALA A 264 9.00 9.46 -5.94
N GLN A 265 7.81 8.87 -5.75
CA GLN A 265 7.68 7.52 -5.18
C GLN A 265 8.03 6.43 -6.19
N GLN A 266 7.80 6.70 -7.47
CA GLN A 266 8.09 5.85 -8.62
C GLN A 266 8.55 6.74 -9.76
N TRP A 267 9.46 6.24 -10.59
CA TRP A 267 10.18 7.01 -11.61
C TRP A 267 9.99 6.42 -13.02
N SER A 268 9.02 5.52 -13.23
CA SER A 268 8.79 4.88 -14.53
C SER A 268 8.37 5.87 -15.63
N GLU A 269 7.67 6.94 -15.27
CA GLU A 269 7.22 7.98 -16.21
C GLU A 269 8.36 8.77 -16.88
N ILE A 270 9.60 8.64 -16.42
CA ILE A 270 10.79 9.23 -17.06
C ILE A 270 11.66 8.21 -17.80
N ALA A 271 11.18 6.97 -17.95
CA ALA A 271 11.95 5.90 -18.57
C ALA A 271 12.41 6.26 -19.99
N ASP A 272 11.64 7.04 -20.75
CA ASP A 272 12.00 7.53 -22.08
C ASP A 272 13.34 8.29 -22.12
N ILE A 273 13.66 9.08 -21.08
CA ILE A 273 14.90 9.86 -21.03
C ILE A 273 16.04 9.16 -20.27
N VAL A 274 15.73 8.21 -19.39
CA VAL A 274 16.74 7.51 -18.57
C VAL A 274 17.05 6.08 -19.01
N SER A 275 16.34 5.49 -19.97
CA SER A 275 16.50 4.08 -20.33
C SER A 275 17.92 3.70 -20.75
N PRO A 276 18.46 2.56 -20.26
CA PRO A 276 19.76 2.01 -20.64
C PRO A 276 20.04 2.01 -22.14
N PHE A 277 19.08 1.51 -22.92
CA PHE A 277 19.18 1.35 -24.37
C PHE A 277 18.01 2.06 -25.06
N PRO A 278 18.08 3.38 -25.30
CA PRO A 278 16.97 4.17 -25.87
C PRO A 278 16.50 3.72 -27.27
N GLU A 279 17.38 3.06 -28.04
CA GLU A 279 17.07 2.54 -29.37
C GLU A 279 16.25 1.24 -29.33
N LYS A 280 16.10 0.63 -28.14
CA LYS A 280 15.25 -0.55 -27.92
C LYS A 280 13.90 -0.09 -27.37
N PRO A 281 12.79 -0.65 -27.88
CA PRO A 281 11.46 -0.26 -27.40
C PRO A 281 11.30 -0.61 -25.93
N LEU A 282 10.70 0.30 -25.17
CA LEU A 282 10.09 -0.02 -23.88
C LEU A 282 8.75 -0.71 -24.14
N VAL A 283 8.42 -1.71 -23.32
CA VAL A 283 7.14 -2.39 -23.43
C VAL A 283 6.05 -1.45 -22.90
N ASP A 284 5.28 -0.88 -23.81
CA ASP A 284 4.03 -0.18 -23.55
C ASP A 284 2.97 -0.66 -24.54
N VAL A 285 1.96 -1.36 -24.02
CA VAL A 285 0.86 -1.91 -24.82
C VAL A 285 -0.36 -0.99 -24.92
N THR A 286 -0.27 0.24 -24.42
CA THR A 286 -1.40 1.20 -24.39
C THR A 286 -2.00 1.43 -25.78
N GLU A 287 -1.19 1.76 -26.78
CA GLU A 287 -1.68 2.01 -28.16
C GLU A 287 -2.34 0.76 -28.76
N GLU A 288 -1.80 -0.43 -28.49
CA GLU A 288 -2.37 -1.69 -29.00
C GLU A 288 -3.68 -2.04 -28.28
N MET A 289 -3.80 -1.75 -26.97
CA MET A 289 -5.07 -1.86 -26.24
C MET A 289 -6.15 -0.96 -26.84
N GLU A 290 -5.83 0.30 -27.12
CA GLU A 290 -6.76 1.25 -27.76
C GLU A 290 -7.19 0.78 -29.14
N LYS A 291 -6.23 0.34 -29.97
CA LYS A 291 -6.48 -0.19 -31.32
C LYS A 291 -7.33 -1.45 -31.32
N GLN A 292 -7.20 -2.30 -30.30
CA GLN A 292 -8.04 -3.48 -30.10
C GLN A 292 -9.39 -3.17 -29.44
N GLY A 293 -9.72 -1.89 -29.20
CA GLY A 293 -11.00 -1.46 -28.63
C GLY A 293 -11.17 -1.91 -27.18
N TYR A 294 -10.11 -1.88 -26.37
CA TYR A 294 -10.21 -2.16 -24.95
C TYR A 294 -11.12 -1.15 -24.24
N THR A 295 -11.79 -1.63 -23.20
CA THR A 295 -12.63 -0.84 -22.31
C THR A 295 -12.26 -1.18 -20.87
N PRO A 296 -12.56 -0.30 -19.89
CA PRO A 296 -12.44 -0.64 -18.48
C PRO A 296 -13.10 -1.98 -18.12
N LEU A 297 -14.31 -2.24 -18.63
CA LEU A 297 -14.99 -3.53 -18.45
C LEU A 297 -14.16 -4.73 -18.95
N LYS A 298 -13.58 -4.63 -20.15
CA LYS A 298 -12.72 -5.70 -20.70
C LYS A 298 -11.48 -5.93 -19.83
N MET A 299 -10.86 -4.86 -19.31
CA MET A 299 -9.70 -4.97 -18.42
C MET A 299 -10.05 -5.73 -17.13
N PHE A 300 -11.19 -5.42 -16.51
CA PHE A 300 -11.66 -6.17 -15.32
C PHE A 300 -12.03 -7.62 -15.64
N GLN A 301 -12.60 -7.89 -16.83
CA GLN A 301 -12.88 -9.26 -17.27
C GLN A 301 -11.59 -10.07 -17.46
N MET A 302 -10.51 -9.44 -17.93
CA MET A 302 -9.20 -10.07 -18.01
C MET A 302 -8.60 -10.34 -16.63
N GLY A 303 -8.79 -9.43 -15.67
CA GLY A 303 -8.45 -9.69 -14.27
C GLY A 303 -9.19 -10.91 -13.72
N ASP A 304 -10.52 -10.99 -13.89
CA ASP A 304 -11.33 -12.17 -13.50
C ASP A 304 -10.85 -13.45 -14.18
N ASP A 305 -10.56 -13.41 -15.48
CA ASP A 305 -10.03 -14.52 -16.25
C ASP A 305 -8.67 -15.00 -15.72
N PHE A 306 -7.75 -14.09 -15.39
CA PHE A 306 -6.46 -14.44 -14.81
C PHE A 306 -6.64 -15.27 -13.54
N PHE A 307 -7.44 -14.80 -12.58
CA PHE A 307 -7.64 -15.52 -11.31
C PHE A 307 -8.38 -16.84 -11.51
N THR A 308 -9.42 -16.88 -12.35
CA THR A 308 -10.14 -18.12 -12.64
C THR A 308 -9.26 -19.15 -13.38
N SER A 309 -8.32 -18.72 -14.22
CA SER A 309 -7.34 -19.60 -14.89
C SER A 309 -6.45 -20.36 -13.89
N MET A 310 -6.24 -19.80 -12.69
CA MET A 310 -5.51 -20.44 -11.60
C MET A 310 -6.41 -21.24 -10.64
N ASN A 311 -7.66 -21.56 -11.03
CA ASN A 311 -8.66 -22.20 -10.16
C ASN A 311 -9.05 -21.37 -8.92
N LEU A 312 -8.92 -20.05 -8.95
CA LEU A 312 -9.43 -19.17 -7.89
C LEU A 312 -10.89 -18.74 -8.17
N THR A 313 -11.46 -18.03 -7.21
CA THR A 313 -12.90 -17.72 -7.18
C THR A 313 -13.26 -16.71 -8.25
N LYS A 314 -14.25 -17.00 -9.10
CA LYS A 314 -14.76 -16.02 -10.07
C LYS A 314 -15.40 -14.82 -9.36
N LEU A 315 -15.26 -13.62 -9.94
CA LEU A 315 -15.91 -12.41 -9.45
C LEU A 315 -17.44 -12.58 -9.42
N PRO A 316 -18.09 -12.26 -8.29
CA PRO A 316 -19.54 -12.45 -8.12
C PRO A 316 -20.37 -11.43 -8.90
N LYS A 317 -21.67 -11.69 -9.05
CA LYS A 317 -22.60 -10.78 -9.74
C LYS A 317 -22.61 -9.37 -9.11
N ASP A 318 -22.65 -9.30 -7.78
CA ASP A 318 -22.66 -8.03 -7.02
C ASP A 318 -21.46 -7.13 -7.34
N PHE A 319 -20.30 -7.72 -7.64
CA PHE A 319 -19.12 -6.97 -8.07
C PHE A 319 -19.42 -6.18 -9.36
N TRP A 320 -19.97 -6.85 -10.37
CA TRP A 320 -20.27 -6.23 -11.67
C TRP A 320 -21.43 -5.24 -11.59
N ASP A 321 -22.43 -5.53 -10.76
CA ASP A 321 -23.61 -4.68 -10.62
C ASP A 321 -23.34 -3.37 -9.87
N LYS A 322 -22.41 -3.39 -8.91
CA LYS A 322 -22.26 -2.32 -7.90
C LYS A 322 -20.91 -1.60 -7.91
N SER A 323 -19.91 -2.10 -8.63
CA SER A 323 -18.59 -1.44 -8.73
C SER A 323 -18.65 -0.19 -9.60
N ILE A 324 -17.75 0.76 -9.33
CA ILE A 324 -17.49 1.94 -10.15
C ILE A 324 -16.16 1.71 -10.84
N ILE A 325 -16.19 1.27 -12.09
CA ILE A 325 -14.99 0.97 -12.89
C ILE A 325 -14.65 2.08 -13.90
N GLU A 326 -15.42 3.16 -13.93
CA GLU A 326 -15.24 4.34 -14.79
C GLU A 326 -15.57 5.61 -14.00
N LYS A 327 -14.90 6.74 -14.30
CA LYS A 327 -15.23 8.04 -13.67
C LYS A 327 -16.66 8.46 -14.09
N PRO A 328 -17.58 8.70 -13.15
CA PRO A 328 -18.92 9.21 -13.48
C PRO A 328 -18.86 10.53 -14.25
N THR A 329 -19.79 10.75 -15.18
CA THR A 329 -19.84 11.94 -16.05
C THR A 329 -20.90 12.96 -15.67
N ASP A 330 -21.54 12.77 -14.52
CA ASP A 330 -22.64 13.61 -14.01
C ASP A 330 -22.17 14.79 -13.13
N GLY A 331 -20.85 15.01 -13.06
CA GLY A 331 -20.25 16.15 -12.37
C GLY A 331 -20.18 16.01 -10.84
N ARG A 332 -20.44 14.82 -10.29
CA ARG A 332 -20.25 14.58 -8.85
C ARG A 332 -18.76 14.53 -8.49
N ASP A 333 -18.42 15.05 -7.32
CA ASP A 333 -17.10 14.84 -6.73
C ASP A 333 -17.01 13.42 -6.17
N LEU A 334 -15.90 12.72 -6.42
CA LEU A 334 -15.62 11.42 -5.85
C LEU A 334 -14.12 11.26 -5.59
N ILE A 335 -13.77 10.30 -4.74
CA ILE A 335 -12.38 9.90 -4.59
C ILE A 335 -12.03 9.03 -5.81
N CYS A 336 -11.17 9.50 -6.73
CA CYS A 336 -10.80 8.70 -7.90
C CYS A 336 -9.74 7.63 -7.63
N HIS A 337 -8.93 7.81 -6.59
CA HIS A 337 -7.95 6.83 -6.15
C HIS A 337 -8.56 5.43 -6.04
N ALA A 338 -7.90 4.45 -6.66
CA ALA A 338 -8.36 3.07 -6.75
C ALA A 338 -8.53 2.47 -5.34
N SER A 339 -9.58 1.66 -5.16
CA SER A 339 -9.82 0.96 -3.90
C SER A 339 -10.77 -0.22 -4.08
N ALA A 340 -10.46 -1.33 -3.40
CA ALA A 340 -11.31 -2.50 -3.25
C ALA A 340 -12.03 -2.51 -1.88
N TRP A 341 -13.29 -2.94 -1.87
CA TRP A 341 -14.19 -2.85 -0.72
C TRP A 341 -14.83 -4.20 -0.39
N ASN A 342 -14.73 -4.60 0.87
CA ASN A 342 -15.41 -5.76 1.44
C ASN A 342 -16.63 -5.29 2.25
N PHE A 343 -17.84 -5.69 1.86
CA PHE A 343 -19.07 -5.30 2.54
C PHE A 343 -19.47 -6.26 3.66
N TYR A 344 -18.61 -7.24 4.00
CA TYR A 344 -18.81 -8.22 5.07
C TYR A 344 -20.06 -9.11 4.93
N LEU A 345 -20.72 -9.05 3.78
CA LEU A 345 -21.76 -9.98 3.35
C LEU A 345 -21.17 -11.02 2.40
N LYS A 346 -21.90 -12.11 2.18
CA LYS A 346 -21.48 -13.13 1.22
C LYS A 346 -21.48 -12.53 -0.19
N ASN A 347 -20.34 -12.56 -0.87
CA ASN A 347 -20.14 -12.12 -2.24
C ASN A 347 -20.41 -10.62 -2.54
N ASP A 348 -20.69 -9.75 -1.56
CA ASP A 348 -20.78 -8.31 -1.78
C ASP A 348 -19.40 -7.67 -1.61
N VAL A 349 -18.72 -7.53 -2.74
CA VAL A 349 -17.38 -6.95 -2.88
C VAL A 349 -17.39 -6.01 -4.06
N ARG A 350 -16.71 -4.86 -3.98
CA ARG A 350 -16.78 -3.81 -5.01
C ARG A 350 -15.42 -3.16 -5.23
N ILE A 351 -15.19 -2.63 -6.42
CA ILE A 351 -14.05 -1.74 -6.72
C ILE A 351 -14.57 -0.35 -7.06
N LYS A 352 -13.84 0.66 -6.64
CA LYS A 352 -13.97 2.05 -7.10
C LYS A 352 -12.64 2.47 -7.73
N GLN A 353 -12.61 2.59 -9.05
CA GLN A 353 -11.45 3.02 -9.82
C GLN A 353 -11.89 3.87 -11.03
N CYS A 354 -11.27 5.03 -11.21
CA CYS A 354 -11.46 5.88 -12.39
C CYS A 354 -10.60 5.35 -13.57
N THR A 355 -10.86 4.12 -14.02
CA THR A 355 -9.99 3.38 -14.96
C THR A 355 -9.89 4.07 -16.32
N ARG A 356 -8.67 4.10 -16.87
CA ARG A 356 -8.37 4.49 -18.25
C ARG A 356 -7.76 3.32 -19.00
N VAL A 357 -7.84 3.34 -20.33
CA VAL A 357 -7.27 2.29 -21.19
C VAL A 357 -5.78 2.54 -21.38
N THR A 358 -4.98 2.16 -20.38
CA THR A 358 -3.51 2.21 -20.44
C THR A 358 -2.89 0.96 -19.84
N GLN A 359 -1.64 0.67 -20.16
CA GLN A 359 -0.89 -0.43 -19.57
C GLN A 359 -0.83 -0.33 -18.03
N ASN A 360 -0.51 0.85 -17.50
CA ASN A 360 -0.43 1.07 -16.04
C ASN A 360 -1.78 0.80 -15.37
N GLN A 361 -2.89 1.23 -15.96
CA GLN A 361 -4.21 0.98 -15.42
C GLN A 361 -4.64 -0.50 -15.56
N LEU A 362 -4.13 -1.23 -16.56
CA LEU A 362 -4.32 -2.69 -16.65
C LEU A 362 -3.66 -3.38 -15.45
N PHE A 363 -2.48 -2.94 -15.05
CA PHE A 363 -1.79 -3.46 -13.87
C PHE A 363 -2.54 -3.11 -12.58
N THR A 364 -3.02 -1.86 -12.44
CA THR A 364 -3.87 -1.44 -11.31
C THR A 364 -5.14 -2.29 -11.22
N VAL A 365 -5.79 -2.62 -12.34
CA VAL A 365 -6.96 -3.51 -12.34
C VAL A 365 -6.62 -4.88 -11.74
N HIS A 366 -5.49 -5.49 -12.14
CA HIS A 366 -5.07 -6.78 -11.57
C HIS A 366 -4.72 -6.68 -10.08
N HIS A 367 -4.09 -5.57 -9.67
CA HIS A 367 -3.81 -5.28 -8.27
C HIS A 367 -5.12 -5.25 -7.44
N GLU A 368 -6.10 -4.44 -7.86
CA GLU A 368 -7.36 -4.29 -7.13
C GLU A 368 -8.20 -5.57 -7.15
N VAL A 369 -8.20 -6.34 -8.24
CA VAL A 369 -8.87 -7.65 -8.26
C VAL A 369 -8.18 -8.63 -7.30
N GLY A 370 -6.86 -8.50 -7.06
CA GLY A 370 -6.16 -9.25 -6.02
C GLY A 370 -6.71 -9.02 -4.60
N HIS A 371 -7.04 -7.78 -4.25
CA HIS A 371 -7.73 -7.46 -2.99
C HIS A 371 -9.10 -8.14 -2.92
N ILE A 372 -9.88 -8.08 -4.01
CA ILE A 372 -11.19 -8.74 -4.09
C ILE A 372 -11.07 -10.25 -3.91
N GLN A 373 -10.05 -10.88 -4.50
CA GLN A 373 -9.80 -12.30 -4.32
C GLN A 373 -9.53 -12.63 -2.86
N TYR A 374 -8.71 -11.85 -2.17
CA TYR A 374 -8.49 -12.04 -0.74
C TYR A 374 -9.82 -12.01 0.04
N PHE A 375 -10.68 -11.02 -0.24
CA PHE A 375 -12.01 -10.90 0.37
C PHE A 375 -12.86 -12.16 0.15
N LEU A 376 -12.88 -12.66 -1.09
CA LEU A 376 -13.67 -13.83 -1.47
C LEU A 376 -13.15 -15.12 -0.83
N GLN A 377 -11.84 -15.26 -0.62
CA GLN A 377 -11.25 -16.47 -0.03
C GLN A 377 -11.55 -16.56 1.47
N TYR A 378 -11.42 -15.47 2.24
CA TYR A 378 -11.62 -15.52 3.69
C TYR A 378 -13.06 -15.24 4.15
N GLN A 379 -14.01 -14.95 3.25
CA GLN A 379 -15.38 -14.52 3.64
C GLN A 379 -16.13 -15.55 4.52
N HIS A 380 -15.70 -16.80 4.51
CA HIS A 380 -16.26 -17.88 5.33
C HIS A 380 -15.82 -17.82 6.80
N LEU A 381 -14.77 -17.05 7.13
CA LEU A 381 -14.25 -16.92 8.49
C LEU A 381 -15.15 -16.04 9.38
N PRO A 382 -15.00 -16.14 10.72
CA PRO A 382 -15.51 -15.14 11.66
C PRO A 382 -15.10 -13.72 11.26
N PHE A 383 -15.98 -12.73 11.51
CA PHE A 383 -15.77 -11.32 11.15
C PHE A 383 -14.38 -10.82 11.52
N VAL A 384 -13.92 -11.10 12.73
CA VAL A 384 -12.63 -10.62 13.23
C VAL A 384 -11.45 -11.08 12.36
N TYR A 385 -11.54 -12.23 11.69
CA TYR A 385 -10.48 -12.76 10.82
C TYR A 385 -10.60 -12.37 9.34
N ARG A 386 -11.63 -11.61 8.95
CA ARG A 386 -11.85 -11.17 7.57
C ARG A 386 -10.96 -9.96 7.22
N THR A 387 -9.66 -10.17 7.27
CA THR A 387 -8.59 -9.26 6.87
C THR A 387 -7.35 -10.09 6.52
N GLY A 388 -6.34 -9.48 5.87
CA GLY A 388 -5.08 -10.17 5.56
C GLY A 388 -4.28 -10.57 6.80
N GLY A 389 -3.35 -11.53 6.65
CA GLY A 389 -2.50 -12.03 7.74
C GLY A 389 -1.74 -10.92 8.46
N ASN A 390 -1.26 -9.93 7.69
CA ASN A 390 -0.91 -8.59 8.15
C ASN A 390 -1.25 -7.59 7.01
N PRO A 391 -1.15 -6.27 7.20
CA PRO A 391 -1.46 -5.29 6.16
C PRO A 391 -0.71 -5.47 4.83
N GLY A 392 0.57 -5.87 4.88
CA GLY A 392 1.40 -6.06 3.68
C GLY A 392 1.03 -7.28 2.84
N PHE A 393 0.49 -8.34 3.44
CA PHE A 393 -0.03 -9.49 2.68
C PHE A 393 -1.16 -9.09 1.75
N HIS A 394 -2.01 -8.15 2.20
CA HIS A 394 -3.16 -7.71 1.44
C HIS A 394 -2.73 -7.02 0.14
N GLU A 395 -1.80 -6.09 0.25
CA GLU A 395 -1.19 -5.36 -0.87
C GLU A 395 -0.35 -6.27 -1.77
N ALA A 396 0.40 -7.24 -1.22
CA ALA A 396 1.29 -8.09 -1.99
C ALA A 396 0.55 -8.97 -3.01
N VAL A 397 -0.66 -9.44 -2.70
CA VAL A 397 -1.37 -10.42 -3.52
C VAL A 397 -1.66 -9.84 -4.91
N GLY A 398 -2.29 -8.68 -4.98
CA GLY A 398 -2.54 -8.01 -6.26
C GLY A 398 -1.26 -7.70 -7.03
N ASP A 399 -0.23 -7.31 -6.30
CA ASP A 399 1.07 -6.96 -6.83
C ASP A 399 1.81 -8.16 -7.46
N VAL A 400 1.67 -9.37 -6.92
CA VAL A 400 2.26 -10.59 -7.52
C VAL A 400 1.69 -10.83 -8.92
N LEU A 401 0.39 -10.61 -9.10
CA LEU A 401 -0.26 -10.79 -10.39
C LEU A 401 0.16 -9.71 -11.39
N SER A 402 0.29 -8.47 -10.92
CA SER A 402 0.83 -7.38 -11.74
C SER A 402 2.22 -7.72 -12.29
N LEU A 403 3.10 -8.40 -11.53
CA LEU A 403 4.41 -8.82 -12.05
C LEU A 403 4.26 -9.80 -13.22
N SER A 404 3.42 -10.83 -13.06
CA SER A 404 3.15 -11.83 -14.10
C SER A 404 2.60 -11.18 -15.37
N VAL A 405 1.60 -10.30 -15.22
CA VAL A 405 0.90 -9.63 -16.33
C VAL A 405 1.80 -8.64 -17.06
N SER A 406 2.76 -8.03 -16.36
CA SER A 406 3.73 -7.10 -16.95
C SER A 406 4.80 -7.76 -17.81
N THR A 407 4.91 -9.10 -17.80
CA THR A 407 5.95 -9.79 -18.56
C THR A 407 5.65 -9.76 -20.07
N PRO A 408 6.68 -9.59 -20.92
CA PRO A 408 6.50 -9.74 -22.37
C PRO A 408 5.84 -11.06 -22.74
N LYS A 409 6.19 -12.15 -22.04
CA LYS A 409 5.58 -13.47 -22.21
C LYS A 409 4.06 -13.47 -22.04
N HIS A 410 3.54 -12.81 -20.99
CA HIS A 410 2.10 -12.72 -20.77
C HIS A 410 1.45 -11.81 -21.81
N LEU A 411 2.03 -10.63 -22.07
CA LEU A 411 1.50 -9.66 -23.02
C LEU A 411 1.41 -10.21 -24.46
N GLU A 412 2.37 -11.04 -24.87
CA GLU A 412 2.30 -11.79 -26.14
C GLU A 412 1.17 -12.82 -26.15
N LYS A 413 1.00 -13.56 -25.05
CA LYS A 413 -0.03 -14.60 -24.91
C LYS A 413 -1.45 -14.04 -25.02
N ILE A 414 -1.68 -12.84 -24.50
CA ILE A 414 -2.97 -12.14 -24.61
C ILE A 414 -3.10 -11.28 -25.88
N GLY A 415 -2.10 -11.32 -26.76
CA GLY A 415 -2.11 -10.65 -28.06
C GLY A 415 -1.92 -9.13 -28.00
N LEU A 416 -1.40 -8.58 -26.88
CA LEU A 416 -1.10 -7.16 -26.74
C LEU A 416 0.34 -6.80 -27.15
N LEU A 417 1.23 -7.79 -27.21
CA LEU A 417 2.60 -7.62 -27.67
C LEU A 417 2.86 -8.54 -28.87
N SER A 418 3.51 -8.02 -29.91
CA SER A 418 3.84 -8.80 -31.11
C SER A 418 5.22 -8.43 -31.65
N ASN A 419 5.93 -9.40 -32.22
CA ASN A 419 7.27 -9.23 -32.79
C ASN A 419 8.32 -8.68 -31.80
N TYR A 420 8.15 -8.92 -30.50
CA TYR A 420 9.10 -8.47 -29.49
C TYR A 420 10.30 -9.42 -29.43
N VAL A 421 11.50 -8.86 -29.57
CA VAL A 421 12.74 -9.62 -29.43
C VAL A 421 13.32 -9.33 -28.06
N ARG A 422 13.19 -10.30 -27.14
CA ARG A 422 13.76 -10.22 -25.80
C ARG A 422 15.26 -10.55 -25.83
N ASP A 423 16.07 -9.65 -26.38
CA ASP A 423 17.52 -9.70 -26.23
C ASP A 423 17.99 -9.14 -24.88
N ASP A 424 19.29 -9.18 -24.61
CA ASP A 424 19.87 -8.72 -23.34
C ASP A 424 19.62 -7.23 -23.08
N GLU A 425 19.66 -6.39 -24.12
CA GLU A 425 19.42 -4.95 -23.99
C GLU A 425 17.96 -4.66 -23.64
N ALA A 426 17.02 -5.32 -24.33
CA ALA A 426 15.59 -5.22 -24.04
C ALA A 426 15.25 -5.77 -22.65
N ARG A 427 15.90 -6.86 -22.23
CA ARG A 427 15.77 -7.41 -20.87
C ARG A 427 16.25 -6.41 -19.81
N ILE A 428 17.41 -5.77 -20.02
CA ILE A 428 17.91 -4.75 -19.09
C ILE A 428 16.98 -3.53 -19.03
N ASN A 429 16.46 -3.06 -20.16
CA ASN A 429 15.45 -2.00 -20.18
C ASN A 429 14.21 -2.38 -19.36
N GLN A 430 13.70 -3.61 -19.51
CA GLN A 430 12.54 -4.07 -18.75
C GLN A 430 12.82 -4.16 -17.25
N LEU A 431 13.94 -4.76 -16.86
CA LEU A 431 14.36 -4.83 -15.46
C LEU A 431 14.55 -3.43 -14.86
N PHE A 432 15.14 -2.51 -15.62
CA PHE A 432 15.34 -1.13 -15.20
C PHE A 432 13.99 -0.43 -15.00
N LEU A 433 13.05 -0.57 -15.94
CA LEU A 433 11.69 -0.04 -15.80
C LEU A 433 11.01 -0.57 -14.52
N THR A 434 11.06 -1.88 -14.26
CA THR A 434 10.53 -2.45 -13.00
C THR A 434 11.26 -1.91 -11.77
N ALA A 435 12.57 -1.64 -11.85
CA ALA A 435 13.33 -1.07 -10.74
C ALA A 435 12.91 0.38 -10.43
N LEU A 436 12.58 1.18 -11.46
CA LEU A 436 12.01 2.52 -11.32
C LEU A 436 10.62 2.51 -10.67
N GLU A 437 9.96 1.36 -10.55
CA GLU A 437 8.66 1.23 -9.86
C GLU A 437 8.76 0.57 -8.49
N LYS A 438 9.64 -0.43 -8.35
CA LYS A 438 9.70 -1.28 -7.16
C LYS A 438 10.90 -0.97 -6.26
N ILE A 439 12.11 -0.83 -6.83
CA ILE A 439 13.32 -0.57 -6.02
C ILE A 439 13.32 0.86 -5.47
N VAL A 440 12.96 1.85 -6.29
CA VAL A 440 12.97 3.26 -5.86
C VAL A 440 11.84 3.61 -4.88
N PHE A 441 10.79 2.79 -4.85
CA PHE A 441 9.65 2.98 -3.96
C PHE A 441 9.94 2.56 -2.51
N LEU A 442 10.84 1.58 -2.30
CA LEU A 442 11.16 1.07 -0.96
C LEU A 442 11.65 2.16 0.01
N PRO A 443 12.67 2.98 -0.31
CA PRO A 443 13.08 4.07 0.58
C PRO A 443 11.97 5.10 0.79
N PHE A 444 11.17 5.38 -0.25
CA PHE A 444 10.03 6.28 -0.12
C PHE A 444 9.04 5.75 0.92
N ALA A 445 8.57 4.51 0.77
CA ALA A 445 7.60 3.90 1.66
C ALA A 445 8.11 3.84 3.10
N PHE A 446 9.39 3.52 3.28
CA PHE A 446 10.03 3.49 4.59
C PHE A 446 10.01 4.86 5.27
N THR A 447 10.34 5.93 4.54
CA THR A 447 10.37 7.29 5.12
C THR A 447 9.00 7.80 5.54
N MET A 448 7.91 7.39 4.89
CA MET A 448 6.56 7.85 5.23
C MET A 448 6.19 7.46 6.66
N ASP A 449 6.42 6.21 7.04
CA ASP A 449 6.08 5.73 8.38
C ASP A 449 7.16 5.99 9.40
N LYS A 450 8.44 5.96 9.02
CA LYS A 450 9.50 6.41 9.92
C LYS A 450 9.30 7.85 10.39
N TYR A 451 8.87 8.73 9.48
CA TYR A 451 8.47 10.10 9.81
C TYR A 451 7.27 10.13 10.79
N ARG A 452 6.17 9.45 10.45
CA ARG A 452 4.95 9.47 11.27
C ARG A 452 5.17 8.84 12.65
N TRP A 453 5.96 7.77 12.75
CA TRP A 453 6.33 7.15 14.01
C TRP A 453 7.10 8.12 14.90
N ALA A 454 8.09 8.83 14.35
CA ALA A 454 8.85 9.83 15.10
C ALA A 454 7.92 10.94 15.65
N LEU A 455 6.91 11.37 14.88
CA LEU A 455 5.90 12.31 15.36
C LEU A 455 5.02 11.72 16.47
N PHE A 456 4.52 10.49 16.28
CA PHE A 456 3.65 9.82 17.26
C PHE A 456 4.38 9.57 18.58
N ARG A 457 5.66 9.20 18.52
CA ARG A 457 6.55 8.98 19.67
C ARG A 457 7.00 10.31 20.32
N GLY A 458 6.76 11.45 19.69
CA GLY A 458 7.18 12.77 20.18
C GLY A 458 8.69 12.99 20.10
N GLU A 459 9.36 12.30 19.18
CA GLU A 459 10.82 12.41 18.96
C GLU A 459 11.19 13.68 18.18
N VAL A 460 10.21 14.32 17.52
CA VAL A 460 10.38 15.54 16.72
C VAL A 460 9.50 16.65 17.27
N GLU A 461 10.12 17.76 17.66
CA GLU A 461 9.41 18.96 18.10
C GLU A 461 8.57 19.56 16.96
N LYS A 462 7.37 20.10 17.27
CA LYS A 462 6.45 20.71 16.30
C LYS A 462 7.10 21.77 15.40
N ALA A 463 8.12 22.46 15.91
CA ALA A 463 8.86 23.49 15.18
C ALA A 463 9.83 22.92 14.12
N ASN A 464 10.05 21.61 14.05
CA ASN A 464 10.98 20.95 13.13
C ASN A 464 10.30 19.89 12.23
N TRP A 465 8.96 19.88 12.21
CA TRP A 465 8.20 18.82 11.54
C TRP A 465 8.42 18.78 10.03
N ASN A 466 8.57 19.92 9.36
CA ASN A 466 8.74 19.93 7.92
C ASN A 466 10.17 19.54 7.50
N CYS A 467 11.17 20.07 8.17
CA CYS A 467 12.56 19.74 7.82
C CYS A 467 12.97 18.34 8.26
N GLU A 468 12.38 17.76 9.31
CA GLU A 468 12.62 16.34 9.61
C GLU A 468 12.05 15.44 8.52
N PHE A 469 10.90 15.79 7.92
CA PHE A 469 10.38 15.08 6.75
C PHE A 469 11.39 15.11 5.60
N TRP A 470 11.84 16.31 5.19
CA TRP A 470 12.79 16.43 4.09
C TRP A 470 14.15 15.79 4.35
N LYS A 471 14.63 15.84 5.60
CA LYS A 471 15.84 15.14 6.03
C LYS A 471 15.70 13.62 5.87
N LEU A 472 14.57 13.02 6.23
CA LEU A 472 14.34 11.60 5.99
C LEU A 472 14.25 11.28 4.49
N ARG A 473 13.57 12.12 3.70
CA ARG A 473 13.50 11.95 2.23
C ARG A 473 14.89 12.01 1.59
N GLU A 474 15.74 12.93 2.02
CA GLU A 474 17.13 13.01 1.59
C GLU A 474 17.92 11.78 2.05
N GLN A 475 17.91 11.46 3.34
CA GLN A 475 18.76 10.40 3.92
C GLN A 475 18.51 9.02 3.28
N TYR A 476 17.27 8.72 2.94
CA TYR A 476 16.88 7.39 2.44
C TYR A 476 16.68 7.35 0.94
N SER A 477 16.21 8.44 0.32
CA SER A 477 15.89 8.48 -1.12
C SER A 477 16.80 9.42 -1.93
N GLY A 478 17.70 10.18 -1.31
CA GLY A 478 18.59 11.08 -2.06
C GLY A 478 17.87 12.04 -2.99
N ILE A 479 16.70 12.52 -2.58
CA ILE A 479 15.91 13.50 -3.33
C ILE A 479 15.70 14.75 -2.48
N GLU A 480 15.36 15.85 -3.15
CA GLU A 480 15.09 17.13 -2.50
C GLU A 480 13.96 17.91 -3.20
N PRO A 481 13.28 18.83 -2.51
CA PRO A 481 12.28 19.68 -3.14
C PRO A 481 12.92 20.63 -4.17
N PRO A 482 12.18 21.02 -5.22
CA PRO A 482 12.70 21.86 -6.31
C PRO A 482 12.89 23.34 -5.92
N VAL A 483 12.44 23.72 -4.73
CA VAL A 483 12.57 25.04 -4.12
C VAL A 483 12.94 24.88 -2.66
N VAL A 484 13.53 25.92 -2.06
CA VAL A 484 13.80 25.93 -0.62
C VAL A 484 12.47 25.94 0.15
N ARG A 485 12.31 24.98 1.06
CA ARG A 485 11.22 24.88 2.03
C ARG A 485 11.69 25.31 3.41
N SER A 486 10.74 25.52 4.31
CA SER A 486 10.96 25.95 5.68
C SER A 486 9.87 25.40 6.61
N GLU A 487 9.91 25.77 7.88
CA GLU A 487 8.86 25.41 8.84
C GLU A 487 7.59 26.25 8.71
N LYS A 488 7.57 27.24 7.79
CA LYS A 488 6.32 27.87 7.35
C LYS A 488 5.51 26.97 6.42
N ASP A 489 6.18 26.03 5.77
CA ASP A 489 5.59 25.01 4.93
C ASP A 489 5.26 23.77 5.76
N PHE A 490 4.38 22.91 5.25
CA PHE A 490 4.13 21.60 5.85
C PHE A 490 3.77 20.56 4.78
N ASP A 491 4.78 19.84 4.33
CA ASP A 491 4.73 19.03 3.10
C ASP A 491 4.21 17.58 3.22
N PRO A 492 4.30 16.88 4.37
CA PRO A 492 3.85 15.49 4.46
C PRO A 492 2.39 15.24 4.02
N PRO A 493 1.39 16.06 4.41
CA PRO A 493 -0.01 15.82 4.01
C PRO A 493 -0.28 16.00 2.51
N ALA A 494 0.67 16.56 1.76
CA ALA A 494 0.60 16.55 0.30
C ALA A 494 0.63 15.13 -0.27
N LYS A 495 0.88 14.07 0.53
CA LYS A 495 0.63 12.68 0.15
C LYS A 495 -0.72 12.20 0.71
N TYR A 496 -1.57 11.63 -0.17
CA TYR A 496 -2.90 11.15 0.16
C TYR A 496 -2.96 10.33 1.46
N HIS A 497 -2.12 9.29 1.60
CA HIS A 497 -2.12 8.40 2.77
C HIS A 497 -1.78 9.08 4.09
N VAL A 498 -1.08 10.22 4.06
CA VAL A 498 -0.82 11.03 5.25
C VAL A 498 -2.09 11.80 5.63
N SER A 499 -2.74 12.45 4.66
CA SER A 499 -4.03 13.15 4.86
C SER A 499 -5.19 12.22 5.19
N ALA A 500 -5.18 10.98 4.71
CA ALA A 500 -6.23 9.99 4.88
C ALA A 500 -6.01 9.03 6.07
N ASP A 501 -4.98 9.24 6.88
CA ASP A 501 -4.64 8.35 8.01
C ASP A 501 -4.57 6.87 7.57
N VAL A 502 -3.83 6.61 6.50
CA VAL A 502 -3.56 5.26 6.01
C VAL A 502 -2.10 4.94 6.27
N GLU A 503 -1.85 3.94 7.10
CA GLU A 503 -0.51 3.40 7.41
C GLU A 503 0.20 2.97 6.10
N TYR A 504 1.49 3.28 5.96
CA TYR A 504 2.22 3.17 4.69
C TYR A 504 3.18 1.97 4.65
N LEU A 505 3.60 1.50 5.81
CA LEU A 505 4.50 0.37 5.97
C LEU A 505 3.94 -0.89 5.29
N ARG A 506 2.62 -1.03 5.16
CA ARG A 506 1.99 -2.06 4.33
C ARG A 506 2.62 -2.19 2.94
N TYR A 507 2.93 -1.09 2.27
CA TYR A 507 3.45 -1.11 0.90
C TYR A 507 4.91 -1.53 0.86
N LEU A 508 5.70 -1.16 1.89
CA LEU A 508 7.08 -1.63 2.03
C LEU A 508 7.12 -3.15 2.22
N VAL A 509 6.30 -3.65 3.13
CA VAL A 509 6.16 -5.09 3.39
C VAL A 509 5.62 -5.82 2.16
N ALA A 510 4.64 -5.22 1.48
CA ALA A 510 4.04 -5.75 0.27
C ALA A 510 5.07 -6.04 -0.80
N ILE A 511 5.93 -5.06 -1.12
CA ILE A 511 6.93 -5.24 -2.17
C ILE A 511 7.90 -6.36 -1.78
N ILE A 512 8.38 -6.40 -0.53
CA ILE A 512 9.33 -7.44 -0.11
C ILE A 512 8.70 -8.84 -0.25
N ILE A 513 7.50 -9.03 0.31
CA ILE A 513 6.86 -10.35 0.32
C ILE A 513 6.26 -10.72 -1.04
N GLN A 514 5.89 -9.74 -1.87
CA GLN A 514 5.46 -9.93 -3.26
C GLN A 514 6.53 -10.72 -4.03
N PHE A 515 7.81 -10.36 -3.94
CA PHE A 515 8.85 -11.11 -4.65
C PHE A 515 9.06 -12.52 -4.07
N GLN A 516 8.87 -12.73 -2.75
CA GLN A 516 8.88 -14.07 -2.15
C GLN A 516 7.73 -14.93 -2.67
N PHE A 517 6.51 -14.37 -2.73
CA PHE A 517 5.33 -15.04 -3.28
C PHE A 517 5.50 -15.31 -4.77
N TYR A 518 5.93 -14.33 -5.55
CA TYR A 518 6.11 -14.46 -6.98
C TYR A 518 7.14 -15.54 -7.32
N LYS A 519 8.32 -15.53 -6.67
CA LYS A 519 9.32 -16.58 -6.82
C LYS A 519 8.74 -17.96 -6.54
N SER A 520 8.03 -18.14 -5.43
CA SER A 520 7.44 -19.44 -5.08
C SER A 520 6.35 -19.87 -6.06
N ALA A 521 5.47 -18.95 -6.48
CA ALA A 521 4.42 -19.20 -7.46
C ALA A 521 5.02 -19.60 -8.82
N CYS A 522 6.09 -18.93 -9.26
CA CYS A 522 6.81 -19.27 -10.47
C CYS A 522 7.44 -20.66 -10.43
N ILE A 523 8.03 -21.06 -9.29
CA ILE A 523 8.54 -22.42 -9.09
C ILE A 523 7.40 -23.44 -9.18
N LYS A 524 6.28 -23.20 -8.49
CA LYS A 524 5.10 -24.09 -8.51
C LYS A 524 4.47 -24.18 -9.91
N ALA A 525 4.54 -23.12 -10.69
CA ALA A 525 4.08 -23.07 -12.07
C ALA A 525 5.06 -23.72 -13.07
N GLY A 526 6.27 -24.12 -12.63
CA GLY A 526 7.32 -24.60 -13.52
C GLY A 526 7.86 -23.52 -14.47
N GLN A 527 7.77 -22.25 -14.06
CA GLN A 527 8.13 -21.06 -14.84
C GLN A 527 9.43 -20.41 -14.38
N TYR A 528 10.05 -20.92 -13.31
CA TYR A 528 11.32 -20.43 -12.80
C TYR A 528 12.23 -21.58 -12.37
N ASP A 529 13.50 -21.52 -12.78
CA ASP A 529 14.59 -22.38 -12.32
C ASP A 529 15.89 -21.57 -12.33
N ALA A 530 16.53 -21.42 -11.16
CA ALA A 530 17.76 -20.64 -10.99
C ALA A 530 18.94 -21.14 -11.84
N ASN A 531 18.90 -22.40 -12.31
CA ASN A 531 19.94 -23.00 -13.14
C ASN A 531 19.58 -23.03 -14.63
N ASN A 532 18.43 -22.46 -15.03
CA ASN A 532 17.95 -22.47 -16.40
C ASN A 532 17.71 -21.05 -16.92
N ALA A 533 18.57 -20.58 -17.82
CA ALA A 533 18.47 -19.24 -18.41
C ALA A 533 17.18 -19.00 -19.22
N GLU A 534 16.50 -20.06 -19.68
CA GLU A 534 15.23 -19.98 -20.41
C GLU A 534 14.03 -19.77 -19.46
N LEU A 535 14.21 -19.99 -18.16
CA LEU A 535 13.19 -19.80 -17.13
C LEU A 535 13.64 -18.75 -16.09
N PRO A 536 13.94 -17.50 -16.51
CA PRO A 536 14.36 -16.46 -15.59
C PRO A 536 13.14 -15.91 -14.82
N LEU A 537 13.38 -15.43 -13.60
CA LEU A 537 12.31 -14.93 -12.74
C LEU A 537 11.61 -13.70 -13.34
N ASP A 538 12.37 -12.83 -14.02
CA ASP A 538 11.88 -11.61 -14.69
C ASP A 538 11.03 -11.85 -15.95
N ASN A 539 10.80 -13.10 -16.35
CA ASN A 539 9.92 -13.45 -17.47
C ASN A 539 8.96 -14.62 -17.15
N CYS A 540 8.69 -14.84 -15.86
CA CYS A 540 7.72 -15.82 -15.39
C CYS A 540 6.27 -15.37 -15.67
N ASP A 541 5.42 -16.28 -16.14
CA ASP A 541 3.97 -16.03 -16.25
C ASP A 541 3.20 -17.15 -15.55
N ILE A 542 2.53 -16.85 -14.43
CA ILE A 542 1.78 -17.84 -13.63
C ILE A 542 0.34 -18.04 -14.12
N TYR A 543 -0.10 -17.35 -15.17
CA TYR A 543 -1.42 -17.54 -15.77
C TYR A 543 -1.69 -19.00 -16.14
N GLY A 544 -2.83 -19.55 -15.71
CA GLY A 544 -3.22 -20.94 -15.95
C GLY A 544 -2.61 -21.97 -14.98
N SER A 545 -1.81 -21.54 -14.00
CA SER A 545 -1.18 -22.46 -13.04
C SER A 545 -2.11 -22.77 -11.85
N ALA A 546 -2.78 -23.91 -11.92
CA ALA A 546 -3.57 -24.42 -10.78
C ALA A 546 -2.72 -24.65 -9.52
N ALA A 547 -1.45 -25.04 -9.66
CA ALA A 547 -0.55 -25.28 -8.53
C ALA A 547 -0.16 -23.97 -7.81
N ALA A 548 0.04 -22.88 -8.56
CA ALA A 548 0.23 -21.55 -7.97
C ALA A 548 -1.06 -21.08 -7.29
N GLY A 549 -2.21 -21.26 -7.96
CA GLY A 549 -3.52 -20.92 -7.40
C GLY A 549 -3.87 -21.68 -6.12
N GLU A 550 -3.52 -22.95 -6.00
CA GLU A 550 -3.71 -23.72 -4.76
C GLU A 550 -2.91 -23.12 -3.59
N ALA A 551 -1.66 -22.69 -3.82
CA ALA A 551 -0.87 -22.01 -2.80
C ALA A 551 -1.51 -20.68 -2.37
N PHE A 552 -2.01 -19.88 -3.32
CA PHE A 552 -2.78 -18.68 -3.01
C PHE A 552 -4.04 -19.01 -2.21
N HIS A 553 -4.84 -19.97 -2.64
CA HIS A 553 -6.06 -20.37 -1.94
C HIS A 553 -5.77 -20.77 -0.49
N ASN A 554 -4.74 -21.58 -0.25
CA ASN A 554 -4.37 -22.05 1.07
C ASN A 554 -4.02 -20.89 2.01
N MET A 555 -3.20 -19.94 1.55
CA MET A 555 -2.77 -18.79 2.35
C MET A 555 -3.88 -17.73 2.50
N LEU A 556 -4.61 -17.39 1.44
CA LEU A 556 -5.66 -16.37 1.47
C LEU A 556 -6.86 -16.81 2.32
N SER A 557 -7.22 -18.10 2.27
CA SER A 557 -8.36 -18.64 3.03
C SER A 557 -8.13 -18.61 4.55
N MET A 558 -6.89 -18.48 5.01
CA MET A 558 -6.58 -18.33 6.43
C MET A 558 -6.99 -16.95 6.97
N GLY A 559 -7.12 -15.93 6.11
CA GLY A 559 -7.33 -14.55 6.55
C GLY A 559 -6.34 -14.17 7.65
N ALA A 560 -6.85 -13.62 8.75
CA ALA A 560 -6.07 -13.32 9.95
C ALA A 560 -6.32 -14.32 11.10
N SER A 561 -6.78 -15.55 10.80
CA SER A 561 -7.04 -16.59 11.81
C SER A 561 -5.78 -17.16 12.44
N LYS A 562 -4.63 -16.97 11.79
CA LYS A 562 -3.30 -17.36 12.27
C LYS A 562 -2.34 -16.17 12.18
N PRO A 563 -1.24 -16.17 12.97
CA PRO A 563 -0.15 -15.23 12.78
C PRO A 563 0.38 -15.28 11.35
N TRP A 564 0.81 -14.14 10.81
CA TRP A 564 1.26 -14.05 9.41
C TRP A 564 2.41 -15.01 9.02
N PRO A 565 3.34 -15.42 9.91
CA PRO A 565 4.36 -16.41 9.54
C PRO A 565 3.77 -17.77 9.16
N ASP A 566 2.64 -18.16 9.76
CA ASP A 566 1.94 -19.40 9.41
C ASP A 566 1.30 -19.29 8.01
N ALA A 567 0.82 -18.08 7.65
CA ALA A 567 0.26 -17.82 6.32
C ALA A 567 1.34 -17.84 5.23
N LEU A 568 2.55 -17.31 5.51
CA LEU A 568 3.71 -17.45 4.62
C LEU A 568 4.10 -18.92 4.46
N GLU A 569 4.15 -19.68 5.56
CA GLU A 569 4.52 -21.10 5.54
C GLU A 569 3.53 -21.94 4.72
N ALA A 570 2.23 -21.66 4.83
CA ALA A 570 1.21 -22.30 4.01
C ALA A 570 1.39 -22.04 2.51
N PHE A 571 2.00 -20.91 2.13
CA PHE A 571 2.27 -20.56 0.74
C PHE A 571 3.55 -21.22 0.19
N ASN A 572 4.68 -21.02 0.87
CA ASN A 572 6.00 -21.41 0.36
C ASN A 572 6.88 -22.22 1.33
N GLY A 573 6.40 -22.53 2.54
CA GLY A 573 7.16 -23.23 3.57
C GLY A 573 8.16 -22.35 4.34
N GLU A 574 8.20 -21.05 4.08
CA GLU A 574 9.04 -20.09 4.82
C GLU A 574 8.24 -19.40 5.93
N ARG A 575 8.93 -18.90 6.96
CA ARG A 575 8.30 -18.18 8.09
C ARG A 575 8.86 -16.76 8.29
N ILE A 576 9.76 -16.32 7.42
CA ILE A 576 10.54 -15.09 7.59
C ILE A 576 10.41 -14.22 6.34
N MET A 577 10.12 -12.94 6.52
CA MET A 577 10.17 -11.94 5.46
C MET A 577 11.63 -11.69 5.07
N SER A 578 11.95 -11.73 3.77
CA SER A 578 13.34 -11.67 3.30
C SER A 578 13.50 -10.89 2.00
N GLY A 579 14.52 -10.02 1.94
CA GLY A 579 14.93 -9.29 0.74
C GLY A 579 15.60 -10.15 -0.35
N LYS A 580 15.82 -11.45 -0.10
CA LYS A 580 16.54 -12.33 -1.04
C LYS A 580 15.85 -12.46 -2.40
N ALA A 581 14.52 -12.61 -2.42
CA ALA A 581 13.79 -12.84 -3.66
C ALA A 581 13.78 -11.61 -4.57
N ILE A 582 13.64 -10.41 -3.99
CA ILE A 582 13.74 -9.16 -4.75
C ILE A 582 15.17 -8.90 -5.22
N ALA A 583 16.19 -9.17 -4.39
CA ALA A 583 17.58 -9.07 -4.81
C ALA A 583 17.90 -10.02 -6.00
N GLU A 584 17.41 -11.26 -5.95
CA GLU A 584 17.58 -12.25 -7.02
C GLU A 584 16.88 -11.83 -8.32
N TYR A 585 15.69 -11.23 -8.23
CA TYR A 585 14.98 -10.69 -9.39
C TYR A 585 15.81 -9.61 -10.12
N PHE A 586 16.42 -8.70 -9.36
CA PHE A 586 17.15 -7.55 -9.91
C PHE A 586 18.66 -7.79 -10.08
N GLU A 587 19.17 -8.96 -9.76
CA GLU A 587 20.60 -9.28 -9.85
C GLU A 587 21.20 -8.99 -11.25
N PRO A 588 20.54 -9.37 -12.38
CA PRO A 588 21.07 -9.03 -13.71
C PRO A 588 21.19 -7.51 -13.93
N LEU A 589 20.24 -6.73 -13.41
CA LEU A 589 20.27 -5.28 -13.49
C LEU A 589 21.37 -4.68 -12.60
N ARG A 590 21.54 -5.21 -11.38
CA ARG A 590 22.59 -4.76 -10.45
C ARG A 590 23.97 -4.87 -11.11
N VAL A 591 24.27 -6.03 -11.68
CA VAL A 591 25.55 -6.30 -12.36
C VAL A 591 25.76 -5.34 -13.53
N TRP A 592 24.71 -5.10 -14.33
CA TRP A 592 24.80 -4.16 -15.44
C TRP A 592 24.99 -2.71 -14.98
N LEU A 593 24.22 -2.24 -14.00
CA LEU A 593 24.30 -0.88 -13.46
C LEU A 593 25.67 -0.58 -12.87
N GLU A 594 26.26 -1.51 -12.10
CA GLU A 594 27.60 -1.34 -11.53
C GLU A 594 28.64 -1.16 -12.63
N ALA A 595 28.62 -2.01 -13.66
CA ALA A 595 29.54 -1.91 -14.79
C ALA A 595 29.35 -0.61 -15.58
N GLU A 596 28.10 -0.21 -15.85
CA GLU A 596 27.80 0.99 -16.62
C GLU A 596 28.10 2.27 -15.83
N ASN A 597 27.86 2.29 -14.52
CA ASN A 597 28.21 3.41 -13.64
C ASN A 597 29.73 3.59 -13.54
N ILE A 598 30.50 2.49 -13.41
CA ILE A 598 31.97 2.53 -13.43
C ILE A 598 32.48 3.08 -14.77
N LYS A 599 31.97 2.54 -15.89
CA LYS A 599 32.34 2.96 -17.25
C LYS A 599 32.10 4.45 -17.49
N ASN A 600 31.01 5.00 -16.94
CA ASN A 600 30.63 6.40 -17.11
C ASN A 600 31.13 7.31 -15.97
N SER A 601 31.93 6.80 -15.03
CA SER A 601 32.43 7.55 -13.86
C SER A 601 31.30 8.22 -13.05
N VAL A 602 30.17 7.52 -12.90
CA VAL A 602 29.00 8.02 -12.19
C VAL A 602 29.28 8.09 -10.69
N HIS A 603 29.03 9.24 -10.08
CA HIS A 603 29.08 9.38 -8.62
C HIS A 603 27.92 8.58 -7.98
N ILE A 604 28.22 7.78 -6.97
CA ILE A 604 27.25 6.99 -6.20
C ILE A 604 27.10 7.62 -4.81
N GLY A 605 25.86 7.72 -4.33
CA GLY A 605 25.51 8.47 -3.12
C GLY A 605 25.29 9.96 -3.39
N TRP A 606 25.02 10.73 -2.34
CA TRP A 606 24.73 12.17 -2.44
C TRP A 606 25.23 12.96 -1.24
N THR A 607 25.45 14.26 -1.42
CA THR A 607 25.71 15.22 -0.35
C THR A 607 24.42 15.61 0.37
N ALA A 608 24.54 16.25 1.53
CA ALA A 608 23.39 16.84 2.23
C ALA A 608 22.69 17.90 1.36
N SER A 609 21.36 17.98 1.48
CA SER A 609 20.51 18.98 0.86
C SER A 609 20.53 20.27 1.66
N ASP A 610 20.41 21.40 0.97
CA ASP A 610 20.20 22.74 1.55
C ASP A 610 18.75 23.23 1.38
N LYS A 611 17.84 22.34 0.94
CA LYS A 611 16.50 22.71 0.51
C LYS A 611 15.44 22.74 1.61
N CYS A 612 15.81 22.52 2.88
CA CYS A 612 14.95 22.84 4.01
C CYS A 612 15.71 23.66 5.05
N VAL A 613 15.23 24.86 5.34
CA VAL A 613 15.84 25.76 6.31
C VAL A 613 15.00 25.75 7.58
N ALA A 614 15.61 25.28 8.68
CA ALA A 614 15.04 25.39 10.01
C ALA A 614 14.88 26.87 10.39
N SER A 615 13.76 27.22 11.01
CA SER A 615 13.40 28.60 11.36
C SER A 615 14.29 29.22 12.44
#